data_AF-A0A952MIK4-F1
#
_entry.id   AF-A0A952MIK4-F1
#
_cell.length_a   1.000
_cell.length_b   1.000
_cell.length_c   1.000
_cell.angle_alpha   90.00
_cell.angle_beta   90.00
_cell.angle_gamma   90.00
#
_symmetry.space_group_name_H-M   'P 1'
#
loop_
_entity.id
_entity.type
_entity.pdbx_description
1 polymer ?
#
loop_
_entity_poly.entity_id
_entity_poly.type
_entity_poly.pdbx_seq_one_letter_code
_entity_poly.pdbx_strand_id
1 'polypeptide(L)'
;MTDNKNILPQNALSEKDLIDYVNNNLSAEKRHAIELQMAENNFMNDAVEGLEQFTNKQQIQEYVHELNHQLKKQTHKKRIRKHKRKLKEQDWIIIAAIILLLLSVTAYLLIQRID
;
A
#
# COMPACT_ATOMS: atom_id res chain seq x y z
N MET A 1 3.64 -3.20 10.41
CA MET A 1 4.91 -2.67 9.86
C MET A 1 4.84 -2.85 8.35
N THR A 2 4.86 -1.78 7.56
CA THR A 2 4.82 -1.85 6.09
C THR A 2 6.20 -2.22 5.58
N ASP A 3 6.33 -3.35 4.89
CA ASP A 3 7.59 -3.84 4.33
C ASP A 3 7.92 -3.01 3.07
N ASN A 4 8.76 -2.00 3.26
CA ASN A 4 9.22 -1.02 2.26
C ASN A 4 10.35 -1.57 1.37
N LYS A 5 10.74 -2.83 1.55
CA LYS A 5 11.84 -3.48 0.82
C LYS A 5 11.63 -3.63 -0.69
N ASN A 6 10.41 -3.43 -1.20
CA ASN A 6 10.07 -3.60 -2.63
C ASN A 6 10.03 -2.30 -3.45
N ILE A 7 10.15 -1.12 -2.81
CA ILE A 7 10.10 0.19 -3.49
C ILE A 7 11.46 0.88 -3.52
N LEU A 8 12.38 0.48 -2.64
CA LEU A 8 13.76 0.95 -2.66
C LEU A 8 14.65 -0.08 -3.38
N PRO A 9 15.66 0.37 -4.15
CA PRO A 9 16.68 -0.55 -4.66
C PRO A 9 17.31 -1.34 -3.50
N GLN A 10 17.58 -2.63 -3.68
CA GLN A 10 18.08 -3.51 -2.60
C GLN A 10 19.44 -3.06 -2.01
N ASN A 11 20.18 -2.23 -2.74
CA ASN A 11 21.45 -1.64 -2.31
C ASN A 11 21.35 -0.14 -1.98
N ALA A 12 20.15 0.46 -2.00
CA ALA A 12 19.98 1.87 -1.72
C ALA A 12 20.14 2.15 -0.23
N LEU A 13 20.97 3.16 0.07
CA LEU A 13 21.00 3.80 1.37
C LEU A 13 19.57 4.18 1.74
N SER A 14 19.21 3.93 2.99
CA SER A 14 17.80 4.08 3.39
C SER A 14 17.43 5.55 3.59
N GLU A 15 16.13 5.85 3.46
CA GLU A 15 15.54 7.20 3.54
C GLU A 15 16.13 8.10 4.64
N LYS A 16 16.33 7.56 5.85
CA LYS A 16 16.91 8.32 6.96
C LYS A 16 18.35 8.82 6.70
N ASP A 17 19.17 8.09 5.95
CA ASP A 17 20.55 8.47 5.66
C ASP A 17 20.58 9.64 4.68
N LEU A 18 19.62 9.69 3.75
CA LEU A 18 19.46 10.79 2.80
C LEU A 18 19.04 12.07 3.52
N ILE A 19 18.10 11.97 4.46
CA ILE A 19 17.68 13.12 5.27
C ILE A 19 18.84 13.60 6.15
N ASP A 20 19.58 12.69 6.77
CA ASP A 20 20.73 13.02 7.61
C ASP A 20 21.90 13.60 6.78
N TYR A 21 22.09 13.14 5.53
CA TYR A 21 23.05 13.69 4.58
C TYR A 21 22.72 15.14 4.25
N VAL A 22 21.47 15.41 3.88
CA VAL A 22 20.97 16.76 3.58
C VAL A 22 21.07 17.68 4.81
N ASN A 23 21.01 17.13 6.02
CA ASN A 23 21.18 17.85 7.29
C ASN A 23 22.64 18.02 7.75
N ASN A 24 23.64 17.53 7.00
CA ASN A 24 25.05 17.50 7.41
C ASN A 24 25.32 16.72 8.72
N ASN A 25 24.47 15.76 9.07
CA ASN A 25 24.57 14.99 10.32
C ASN A 25 25.22 13.59 10.14
N LEU A 26 25.79 13.31 8.96
CA LEU A 26 26.42 12.03 8.63
C LEU A 26 27.94 12.03 8.86
N SER A 27 28.50 10.87 9.23
CA SER A 27 29.94 10.66 9.25
C SER A 27 30.53 10.73 7.83
N ALA A 28 31.80 11.14 7.72
CA ALA A 28 32.47 11.32 6.43
C ALA A 28 32.45 10.05 5.55
N GLU A 29 32.63 8.87 6.16
CA GLU A 29 32.57 7.57 5.48
C GLU A 29 31.21 7.34 4.80
N LYS A 30 30.11 7.63 5.51
CA LYS A 30 28.76 7.46 4.97
C LYS A 30 28.42 8.51 3.92
N ARG A 31 28.90 9.75 4.07
CA ARG A 31 28.72 10.80 3.06
C ARG A 31 29.36 10.39 1.73
N HIS A 32 30.59 9.89 1.77
CA HIS A 32 31.28 9.39 0.58
C HIS A 32 30.54 8.22 -0.08
N ALA A 33 29.93 7.32 0.71
CA ALA A 33 29.11 6.24 0.16
C ALA A 33 27.87 6.76 -0.58
N ILE A 34 27.23 7.83 -0.08
CA ILE A 34 26.09 8.49 -0.76
C ILE A 34 26.57 9.19 -2.04
N GLU A 35 27.69 9.90 -1.99
CA GLU A 35 28.28 10.58 -3.16
C GLU A 35 28.61 9.59 -4.29
N LEU A 36 29.15 8.42 -3.96
CA LEU A 36 29.38 7.34 -4.92
C LEU A 36 28.06 6.84 -5.54
N GLN A 37 27.03 6.62 -4.73
CA GLN A 37 25.71 6.19 -5.23
C GLN A 37 25.02 7.25 -6.08
N MET A 38 25.18 8.54 -5.77
CA MET A 38 24.66 9.63 -6.60
C MET A 38 25.34 9.67 -7.97
N ALA A 39 26.65 9.41 -8.02
CA ALA A 39 27.39 9.35 -9.28
C ALA A 39 26.96 8.17 -10.17
N GLU A 40 26.59 7.04 -9.56
CA GLU A 40 26.19 5.82 -10.28
C GLU A 40 24.68 5.78 -10.62
N ASN A 41 23.85 6.52 -9.89
CA ASN A 41 22.39 6.42 -9.99
C ASN A 41 21.73 7.81 -10.08
N ASN A 42 21.30 8.16 -11.30
CA ASN A 42 20.54 9.39 -11.58
C ASN A 42 19.29 9.53 -10.68
N PHE A 43 18.61 8.44 -10.32
CA PHE A 43 17.45 8.53 -9.43
C PHE A 43 17.84 8.96 -8.01
N MET A 44 19.01 8.55 -7.51
CA MET A 44 19.51 9.02 -6.21
C MET A 44 19.93 10.47 -6.27
N ASN A 45 20.61 10.88 -7.36
CA ASN A 45 21.00 12.27 -7.58
C ASN A 45 19.78 13.20 -7.60
N ASP A 46 18.75 12.86 -8.40
CA ASP A 46 17.52 13.64 -8.50
C ASP A 46 16.76 13.70 -7.16
N ALA A 47 16.78 12.61 -6.38
CA ALA A 47 16.14 12.57 -5.07
C ALA A 47 16.83 13.50 -4.06
N VAL A 48 18.18 13.52 -4.05
CA VAL A 48 18.94 14.41 -3.16
C VAL A 48 18.76 15.87 -3.57
N GLU A 49 18.82 16.19 -4.87
CA GLU A 49 18.56 17.55 -5.36
C GLU A 49 17.16 18.04 -4.93
N GLY A 50 16.13 17.20 -5.07
CA GLY A 50 14.78 17.54 -4.63
C GLY A 50 14.66 17.76 -3.11
N LEU A 51 15.43 17.02 -2.30
CA LEU A 51 15.47 17.22 -0.84
C LEU A 51 16.23 18.49 -0.45
N GLU A 52 17.27 18.88 -1.19
CA GLU A 52 18.03 20.10 -0.94
C GLU A 52 17.23 21.38 -1.22
N GLN A 53 16.25 21.31 -2.12
CA GLN A 53 15.35 22.44 -2.43
C GLN A 53 14.45 22.84 -1.25
N PHE A 54 14.32 22.02 -0.21
CA PHE A 54 13.54 22.35 0.98
C PHE A 54 14.27 23.37 1.86
N THR A 55 13.64 24.54 2.07
CA THR A 55 14.18 25.60 2.95
C THR A 55 14.27 25.15 4.41
N ASN A 56 13.29 24.39 4.90
CA ASN A 56 13.28 23.87 6.26
C ASN A 56 13.33 22.34 6.25
N LYS A 57 14.52 21.81 6.53
CA LYS A 57 14.79 20.37 6.52
C LYS A 57 14.06 19.60 7.64
N GLN A 58 13.58 20.29 8.68
CA GLN A 58 12.75 19.67 9.74
C GLN A 58 11.35 19.31 9.21
N GLN A 59 10.82 20.08 8.26
CA GLN A 59 9.50 19.82 7.67
C GLN A 59 9.48 18.58 6.79
N ILE A 60 10.64 18.15 6.26
CA ILE A 60 10.74 16.96 5.40
C ILE A 60 10.17 15.73 6.12
N GLN A 61 10.50 15.54 7.41
CA GLN A 61 10.01 14.43 8.21
C GLN A 61 8.48 14.44 8.38
N GLU A 62 7.91 15.63 8.61
CA GLU A 62 6.46 15.81 8.72
C GLU A 62 5.75 15.50 7.40
N TYR A 63 6.29 16.01 6.29
CA TYR A 63 5.78 15.74 4.95
C TYR A 63 5.83 14.25 4.60
N VAL A 64 6.95 13.57 4.90
CA VAL A 64 7.09 12.12 4.73
C VAL A 64 6.01 11.37 5.52
N HIS A 65 5.81 11.76 6.78
CA HIS A 65 4.79 11.15 7.63
C HIS A 65 3.38 11.36 7.06
N GLU A 66 3.06 12.58 6.65
CA GLU A 66 1.76 12.89 6.04
C GLU A 66 1.55 12.13 4.74
N LEU A 67 2.54 12.12 3.84
CA LEU A 67 2.48 11.44 2.56
C LEU A 67 2.22 9.94 2.76
N ASN A 68 2.98 9.30 3.66
CA ASN A 68 2.80 7.89 4.01
C ASN A 68 1.39 7.61 4.57
N HIS A 69 0.90 8.48 5.45
CA HIS A 69 -0.44 8.37 6.00
C HIS A 69 -1.52 8.50 4.92
N GLN A 70 -1.40 9.48 4.03
CA GLN A 70 -2.32 9.70 2.92
C GLN A 70 -2.30 8.53 1.92
N LEU A 71 -1.12 8.00 1.56
CA LEU A 71 -0.96 6.83 0.69
C LEU A 71 -1.65 5.60 1.27
N LYS A 72 -1.44 5.32 2.56
CA LYS A 72 -2.12 4.23 3.27
C LYS A 72 -3.63 4.43 3.24
N LYS A 73 -4.11 5.65 3.53
CA LYS A 73 -5.54 6.00 3.51
C LYS A 73 -6.16 5.78 2.13
N GLN A 74 -5.52 6.22 1.06
CA GLN A 74 -6.03 6.07 -0.31
C GLN A 74 -6.02 4.62 -0.77
N THR A 75 -4.99 3.86 -0.42
CA THR A 75 -4.87 2.43 -0.77
C THR A 75 -5.87 1.57 0.02
N HIS A 76 -6.03 1.82 1.32
CA HIS A 76 -7.05 1.16 2.14
C HIS A 76 -8.47 1.42 1.62
N LYS A 77 -8.80 2.67 1.24
CA LYS A 77 -10.11 3.00 0.68
C LYS A 77 -10.43 2.21 -0.60
N LYS A 78 -9.45 2.08 -1.52
CA LYS A 78 -9.62 1.29 -2.75
C LYS A 78 -9.79 -0.20 -2.44
N ARG A 79 -9.03 -0.74 -1.48
CA ARG A 79 -9.14 -2.15 -1.06
C ARG A 79 -10.48 -2.47 -0.40
N ILE A 80 -10.95 -1.61 0.51
CA ILE A 80 -12.27 -1.74 1.16
C ILE A 80 -13.39 -1.69 0.13
N ARG A 81 -13.35 -0.74 -0.82
CA ARG A 81 -14.35 -0.65 -1.90
C ARG A 81 -14.39 -1.92 -2.76
N LYS A 82 -13.22 -2.50 -3.10
CA LYS A 82 -13.15 -3.77 -3.83
C LYS A 82 -13.71 -4.95 -3.02
N HIS A 83 -13.40 -5.04 -1.72
CA HIS A 83 -13.91 -6.12 -0.86
C HIS A 83 -15.43 -6.02 -0.62
N LYS A 84 -15.96 -4.81 -0.43
CA LYS A 84 -17.42 -4.60 -0.28
C LYS A 84 -18.23 -4.99 -1.52
N ARG A 85 -17.65 -4.91 -2.71
CA ARG A 85 -18.30 -5.37 -3.96
C ARG A 85 -18.37 -6.90 -4.03
N LYS A 86 -17.31 -7.61 -3.62
CA LYS A 86 -17.30 -9.08 -3.61
C LYS A 86 -18.33 -9.69 -2.66
N LEU A 87 -18.63 -9.02 -1.54
CA LEU A 87 -19.63 -9.51 -0.58
C LEU A 87 -21.06 -9.46 -1.13
N LYS A 88 -21.39 -8.52 -2.04
CA LYS A 88 -22.75 -8.40 -2.61
C LYS A 88 -23.10 -9.50 -3.63
N GLU A 89 -22.12 -10.11 -4.29
CA GLU A 89 -22.38 -11.18 -5.26
C GLU A 89 -22.78 -12.49 -4.56
N GLN A 90 -22.29 -12.72 -3.34
CA GLN A 90 -22.58 -13.94 -2.58
C GLN A 90 -24.05 -14.02 -2.12
N ASP A 91 -24.69 -12.87 -1.88
CA ASP A 91 -26.08 -12.82 -1.42
C ASP A 91 -27.07 -13.40 -2.45
N TRP A 92 -26.85 -13.16 -3.74
CA TRP A 92 -27.70 -13.70 -4.82
C TRP A 92 -27.63 -15.22 -4.94
N ILE A 93 -26.45 -15.79 -4.72
CA ILE A 93 -26.24 -17.25 -4.76
C ILE A 93 -26.98 -17.92 -3.59
N ILE A 94 -26.95 -17.33 -2.40
CA ILE A 94 -27.66 -17.84 -1.22
C ILE A 94 -29.18 -17.78 -1.45
N ILE A 95 -29.71 -16.67 -1.98
CA ILE A 95 -31.14 -16.53 -2.28
C ILE A 95 -31.60 -17.58 -3.30
N ALA A 96 -30.84 -17.77 -4.39
CA ALA A 96 -31.14 -18.78 -5.40
C ALA A 96 -31.16 -20.21 -4.81
N ALA A 97 -30.20 -20.53 -3.95
CA ALA A 97 -30.13 -21.84 -3.28
C ALA A 97 -31.35 -22.08 -2.36
N ILE A 98 -31.80 -21.07 -1.61
CA ILE A 98 -32.98 -21.17 -0.74
C ILE A 98 -34.26 -21.41 -1.55
N ILE A 99 -34.42 -20.69 -2.67
CA ILE A 99 -35.58 -20.85 -3.56
C ILE A 99 -35.61 -22.27 -4.16
N LEU A 100 -34.45 -22.77 -4.59
CA LEU A 100 -34.33 -24.12 -5.16
C LEU A 100 -34.65 -25.20 -4.12
N LEU A 101 -34.18 -25.02 -2.88
CA LEU A 101 -34.48 -25.94 -1.77
C LEU A 101 -35.98 -25.92 -1.43
N LEU A 102 -36.61 -24.73 -1.35
CA LEU A 102 -38.05 -24.61 -1.13
C LEU A 102 -38.86 -25.30 -2.22
N LEU A 103 -38.50 -25.10 -3.50
CA LEU A 103 -39.14 -25.77 -4.63
C LEU A 103 -39.06 -27.30 -4.50
N SER A 104 -37.87 -27.82 -4.15
CA SER A 104 -37.66 -29.25 -3.96
C SER A 104 -38.54 -29.82 -2.84
N VAL A 105 -38.64 -29.12 -1.70
CA VAL A 105 -39.49 -29.53 -0.57
C VAL A 105 -40.96 -29.49 -0.97
N THR A 106 -41.42 -28.43 -1.65
CA THR A 106 -42.83 -28.36 -2.09
C THR A 106 -43.18 -29.43 -3.11
N ALA A 107 -42.27 -29.75 -4.04
CA ALA A 107 -42.48 -30.81 -5.01
C ALA A 107 -42.58 -32.18 -4.32
N TYR A 108 -41.70 -32.45 -3.35
CA TYR A 108 -41.73 -33.68 -2.55
C TYR A 108 -43.05 -33.82 -1.76
N LEU A 109 -43.50 -32.76 -1.10
CA LEU A 109 -44.75 -32.78 -0.33
C LEU A 109 -45.99 -33.00 -1.22
N LEU A 110 -45.99 -32.49 -2.44
CA LEU A 110 -47.09 -32.70 -3.40
C LEU A 110 -47.15 -34.15 -3.87
N ILE A 111 -46.00 -34.78 -4.16
CA ILE A 111 -45.94 -36.19 -4.57
C ILE A 111 -46.41 -37.09 -3.42
N GLN A 112 -45.91 -36.87 -2.20
CA GLN A 112 -46.32 -37.65 -1.03
C GLN A 112 -47.79 -37.45 -0.63
N ARG A 113 -48.43 -36.34 -1.04
CA ARG A 113 -49.86 -36.10 -0.80
C ARG A 113 -50.76 -36.72 -1.87
N ILE A 114 -50.21 -37.06 -3.03
CA ILE A 114 -50.94 -37.62 -4.17
C ILE A 114 -50.84 -39.16 -4.21
N ASP A 115 -49.72 -39.74 -3.75
CA ASP A 115 -49.60 -41.18 -3.44
C ASP A 115 -50.25 -41.53 -2.08
#